data_AF-A0A8H7C928-F1
#
_entry.id   AF-A0A8H7C928-F1
#
_cell.length_a   1.000
_cell.length_b   1.000
_cell.length_c   1.000
_cell.angle_alpha   90.00
_cell.angle_beta   90.00
_cell.angle_gamma   90.00
#
_symmetry.space_group_name_H-M   'P 1'
#
loop_
_entity.id
_entity.type
_entity.pdbx_description
1 polymer ?
#
loop_
_entity_poly.entity_id
_entity_poly.type
_entity_poly.pdbx_seq_one_letter_code
_entity_poly.pdbx_strand_id
1 'polypeptide(L)'
;MANQQPVVCTSLHLPPDLRPFLRIHEISLTVFLPNLDRLRLSLETSRNIDPEAAEIFDDTRKILREELEKVFKVLDLAQQLAEQYSKILEALSEGKPTQRPLYYVNLGAYAGRQCSEKAMKAMSVFRRELESAVSRVTATLNTKYKKGSKTMLTSTENTKSVSEILSAIDDCYELLQQCHNQFAQLATQTQDESSIDSNPPSEEETRVMRAKWQTFFDSIRGVWVHGFKIADEIQYPSLDNFQDISERRKLGHNIRSWRTFFQLRDKRSLVRSTNILRAPAAPDYSSHKSGMRVTNAVNHPEGLQSSNITEISGAIPSNGPSPKTPLRKRLLLFLTPMFIV
;
A
#
# COMPACT_ATOMS: atom_id res chain seq x y z
N MET A 1 16.16 -39.44 -9.58
CA MET A 1 15.64 -38.19 -8.99
C MET A 1 14.72 -37.56 -10.02
N ALA A 2 13.41 -37.61 -9.80
CA ALA A 2 12.44 -37.04 -10.73
C ALA A 2 12.61 -35.51 -10.72
N ASN A 3 12.94 -34.95 -11.88
CA ASN A 3 13.05 -33.52 -12.11
C ASN A 3 11.62 -32.96 -12.04
N GLN A 4 11.23 -32.35 -10.92
CA GLN A 4 9.90 -31.75 -10.78
C GLN A 4 9.82 -30.57 -11.75
N GLN A 5 9.09 -30.75 -12.85
CA GLN A 5 8.74 -29.66 -13.74
C GLN A 5 7.96 -28.60 -12.96
N PRO A 6 8.16 -27.30 -13.25
CA PRO A 6 7.38 -26.25 -12.61
C PRO A 6 5.90 -26.48 -12.91
N VAL A 7 5.09 -26.57 -11.86
CA VAL A 7 3.63 -26.69 -11.97
C VAL A 7 3.09 -25.42 -12.60
N VAL A 8 2.66 -25.52 -13.86
CA VAL A 8 2.00 -24.43 -14.57
C VAL A 8 0.59 -24.33 -14.01
N CYS A 9 0.25 -23.19 -13.41
CA CYS A 9 -1.12 -22.91 -12.96
C CYS A 9 -1.92 -22.51 -14.18
N THR A 10 -2.83 -23.39 -14.64
CA THR A 10 -3.62 -23.16 -15.85
C THR A 10 -5.01 -22.65 -15.55
N SER A 11 -5.54 -22.93 -14.35
CA SER A 11 -6.94 -22.65 -14.01
C SER A 11 -7.09 -21.93 -12.68
N LEU A 12 -6.19 -22.17 -11.72
CA LEU A 12 -6.21 -21.49 -10.43
C LEU A 12 -5.30 -20.25 -10.42
N HIS A 13 -5.64 -19.30 -9.55
CA HIS A 13 -4.97 -18.01 -9.41
C HIS A 13 -4.20 -17.92 -8.10
N LEU A 14 -3.05 -17.24 -8.17
CA LEU A 14 -2.20 -17.01 -7.02
C LEU A 14 -2.83 -16.01 -6.04
N PRO A 15 -2.52 -16.11 -4.74
CA PRO A 15 -2.84 -15.05 -3.81
C PRO A 15 -2.10 -13.75 -4.17
N PRO A 16 -2.62 -12.59 -3.73
CA PRO A 16 -1.89 -11.31 -3.79
C PRO A 16 -0.49 -11.40 -3.16
N ASP A 17 0.42 -10.50 -3.55
CA ASP A 17 1.70 -10.38 -2.83
C ASP A 17 1.42 -9.94 -1.41
N LEU A 18 2.00 -10.64 -0.45
CA LEU A 18 1.78 -10.40 0.97
C LEU A 18 2.47 -9.11 1.46
N ARG A 19 3.58 -8.73 0.82
CA ARG A 19 4.46 -7.66 1.31
C ARG A 19 3.75 -6.30 1.48
N PRO A 20 2.92 -5.82 0.54
CA PRO A 20 2.23 -4.54 0.70
C PRO A 20 1.34 -4.48 1.95
N PHE A 21 0.56 -5.54 2.19
CA PHE A 21 -0.34 -5.63 3.34
C PHE A 21 0.42 -5.58 4.67
N LEU A 22 1.49 -6.36 4.81
CA LEU A 22 2.28 -6.38 6.04
C LEU A 22 3.07 -5.09 6.25
N ARG A 23 3.58 -4.48 5.17
CA ARG A 23 4.36 -3.25 5.28
C ARG A 23 3.50 -2.07 5.73
N ILE A 24 2.24 -1.99 5.31
CA ILE A 24 1.27 -0.99 5.80
C ILE A 24 1.11 -1.08 7.33
N HIS A 25 0.96 -2.30 7.85
CA HIS A 25 0.88 -2.54 9.29
C HIS A 25 2.18 -2.12 10.01
N GLU A 26 3.33 -2.50 9.45
CA GLU A 26 4.63 -2.17 10.03
C GLU A 26 4.85 -0.65 10.08
N ILE A 27 4.53 0.08 9.02
CA ILE A 27 4.63 1.55 8.99
C ILE A 27 3.75 2.18 10.08
N SER A 28 2.52 1.69 10.21
CA SER A 28 1.59 2.21 11.22
C SER A 28 2.10 2.00 12.64
N LEU A 29 2.67 0.83 12.92
CA LEU A 29 3.23 0.49 14.24
C LEU A 29 4.54 1.22 14.53
N THR A 30 5.42 1.35 13.55
CA THR A 30 6.82 1.78 13.76
C THR A 30 7.07 3.25 13.45
N VAL A 31 6.18 3.89 12.69
CA VAL A 31 6.29 5.30 12.31
C VAL A 31 5.10 6.11 12.81
N PHE A 32 3.87 5.77 12.42
CA PHE A 32 2.70 6.59 12.75
C PHE A 32 2.47 6.69 14.25
N LEU A 33 2.28 5.54 14.91
CA LEU A 33 2.00 5.51 16.35
C LEU A 33 3.07 6.23 17.20
N PRO A 34 4.36 5.87 17.14
CA PRO A 34 5.36 6.47 18.03
C PRO A 34 5.61 7.96 17.74
N ASN A 35 5.55 8.40 16.49
CA ASN A 35 5.78 9.79 16.16
C ASN A 35 4.55 10.67 16.50
N LEU A 36 3.33 10.16 16.31
CA LEU A 36 2.11 10.88 16.75
C LEU A 36 2.03 10.96 18.27
N ASP A 37 2.42 9.91 18.98
CA ASP A 37 2.48 9.92 20.46
C ASP A 37 3.54 10.90 20.98
N ARG A 38 4.71 10.99 20.34
CA ARG A 38 5.72 12.00 20.68
C ARG A 38 5.19 13.42 20.52
N LEU A 39 4.47 13.70 19.42
CA LEU A 39 3.87 15.01 19.18
C LEU A 39 2.80 15.32 20.24
N ARG A 40 1.95 14.35 20.58
CA ARG A 40 0.99 14.46 21.69
C ARG A 40 1.68 14.82 23.00
N LEU A 41 2.67 14.03 23.42
CA LEU A 41 3.39 14.25 24.69
C LEU A 41 4.03 15.65 24.74
N SER A 42 4.58 16.10 23.62
CA SER A 42 5.18 17.44 23.52
C SER A 42 4.17 18.58 23.70
N LEU A 43 2.93 18.36 23.27
CA LEU A 43 1.83 19.32 23.45
C LEU A 43 1.25 19.25 24.86
N GLU A 44 1.13 18.04 25.42
CA GLU A 44 0.64 17.82 26.77
C GLU A 44 1.53 18.49 27.82
N THR A 45 2.85 18.41 27.67
CA THR A 45 3.80 19.10 28.56
C THR A 45 3.62 20.61 28.57
N SER A 46 3.07 21.18 27.50
CA SER A 46 2.78 22.61 27.38
C SER A 46 1.29 22.95 27.53
N ARG A 47 0.41 21.98 27.84
CA ARG A 47 -1.06 22.17 27.76
C ARG A 47 -1.58 23.28 28.67
N ASN A 48 -1.01 23.44 29.86
CA ASN A 48 -1.39 24.50 30.79
C ASN A 48 -1.02 25.90 30.29
N ILE A 49 -0.07 25.97 29.36
CA ILE A 49 0.42 27.22 28.77
C ILE A 49 -0.30 27.47 27.44
N ASP A 50 -0.53 26.41 26.66
CA ASP A 50 -1.10 26.45 25.31
C ASP A 50 -2.22 25.41 25.11
N PRO A 51 -3.38 25.60 25.76
CA PRO A 51 -4.48 24.63 25.67
C PRO A 51 -5.04 24.50 24.26
N GLU A 52 -5.10 25.62 23.51
CA GLU A 52 -5.56 25.66 22.12
C GLU A 52 -4.68 24.80 21.18
N ALA A 53 -3.36 24.81 21.39
CA ALA A 53 -2.44 24.00 20.59
C ALA A 53 -2.65 22.49 20.82
N ALA A 54 -2.91 22.09 22.06
CA ALA A 54 -3.23 20.72 22.40
C ALA A 54 -4.60 20.29 21.83
N GLU A 55 -5.61 21.16 21.91
CA GLU A 55 -6.95 20.90 21.38
C GLU A 55 -6.94 20.67 19.85
N ILE A 56 -6.22 21.51 19.09
CA ILE A 56 -6.05 21.33 17.64
C ILE A 56 -5.52 19.92 17.31
N PHE A 57 -4.56 19.45 18.09
CA PHE A 57 -3.93 18.16 17.84
C PHE A 57 -4.80 16.99 18.30
N ASP A 58 -5.53 17.12 19.41
CA ASP A 58 -6.50 16.12 19.87
C ASP A 58 -7.60 15.89 18.81
N ASP A 59 -8.16 16.97 18.24
CA ASP A 59 -9.12 16.91 17.14
C ASP A 59 -8.53 16.23 15.90
N THR A 60 -7.28 16.59 15.57
CA THR A 60 -6.59 16.01 14.42
C THR A 60 -6.44 14.51 14.59
N ARG A 61 -6.02 14.03 15.77
CA ARG A 61 -5.81 12.60 16.04
C ARG A 61 -7.08 11.77 15.87
N LYS A 62 -8.25 12.31 16.20
CA LYS A 62 -9.54 11.66 15.91
C LYS A 62 -9.71 11.40 14.41
N ILE A 63 -9.44 12.41 13.58
CA ILE A 63 -9.53 12.26 12.12
C ILE A 63 -8.48 11.26 11.62
N LEU A 64 -7.25 11.33 12.12
CA LEU A 64 -6.17 10.41 11.72
C LEU A 64 -6.52 8.94 12.02
N ARG A 65 -7.15 8.67 13.17
CA ARG A 65 -7.69 7.34 13.51
C ARG A 65 -8.68 6.88 12.44
N GLU A 66 -9.71 7.68 12.17
CA GLU A 66 -10.78 7.33 11.21
C GLU A 66 -10.25 7.11 9.80
N GLU A 67 -9.20 7.82 9.38
CA GLU A 67 -8.56 7.57 8.09
C GLU A 67 -7.69 6.31 8.09
N LEU A 68 -7.02 6.00 9.21
CA LEU A 68 -6.20 4.79 9.32
C LEU A 68 -7.05 3.50 9.42
N GLU A 69 -8.24 3.56 10.01
CA GLU A 69 -9.19 2.43 9.98
C GLU A 69 -9.57 2.05 8.54
N LYS A 70 -9.75 3.03 7.64
CA LYS A 70 -10.03 2.76 6.22
C LYS A 70 -8.89 2.01 5.54
N VAL A 71 -7.64 2.28 5.94
CA VAL A 71 -6.47 1.54 5.46
C VAL A 71 -6.49 0.10 5.94
N PHE A 72 -6.75 -0.14 7.22
CA PHE A 72 -6.77 -1.50 7.76
C PHE A 72 -7.96 -2.35 7.28
N LYS A 73 -9.04 -1.72 6.80
CA LYS A 73 -10.12 -2.43 6.12
C LYS A 73 -9.66 -3.17 4.86
N VAL A 74 -8.59 -2.72 4.21
CA VAL A 74 -7.98 -3.42 3.07
C VAL A 74 -7.38 -4.76 3.49
N LEU A 75 -6.77 -4.84 4.68
CA LEU A 75 -6.22 -6.08 5.22
C LEU A 75 -7.32 -7.06 5.65
N ASP A 76 -8.42 -6.55 6.20
CA ASP A 76 -9.61 -7.35 6.51
C ASP A 76 -10.18 -8.02 5.24
N LEU A 77 -10.35 -7.25 4.16
CA LEU A 77 -10.82 -7.78 2.88
C LEU A 77 -9.85 -8.79 2.27
N ALA A 78 -8.54 -8.58 2.40
CA ALA A 78 -7.55 -9.55 1.96
C ALA A 78 -7.63 -10.87 2.73
N GLN A 79 -7.85 -10.83 4.06
CA GLN A 79 -8.09 -12.02 4.86
C GLN A 79 -9.37 -12.74 4.41
N GLN A 80 -10.49 -12.01 4.29
CA GLN A 80 -11.77 -12.59 3.84
C GLN A 80 -11.67 -13.20 2.45
N LEU A 81 -10.95 -12.55 1.52
CA LEU A 81 -10.71 -13.08 0.19
C LEU A 81 -10.00 -14.44 0.23
N ALA A 82 -9.00 -14.60 1.10
CA ALA A 82 -8.32 -15.88 1.28
C ALA A 82 -9.25 -16.97 1.84
N GLU A 83 -10.15 -16.62 2.77
CA GLU A 83 -11.20 -17.51 3.27
C GLU A 83 -12.21 -17.91 2.18
N GLN A 84 -12.56 -16.99 1.27
CA GLN A 84 -13.42 -17.34 0.13
C GLN A 84 -12.67 -18.24 -0.85
N TYR A 85 -11.39 -17.98 -1.11
CA TYR A 85 -10.60 -18.80 -2.03
C TYR A 85 -10.42 -20.23 -1.51
N SER A 86 -10.30 -20.43 -0.19
CA SER A 86 -10.26 -21.78 0.38
C SER A 86 -11.51 -22.60 0.07
N LYS A 87 -12.69 -21.96 -0.10
CA LYS A 87 -13.93 -22.66 -0.48
C LYS A 87 -13.91 -23.17 -1.91
N ILE A 88 -13.22 -22.49 -2.83
CA ILE A 88 -12.98 -23.02 -4.19
C ILE A 88 -12.17 -24.31 -4.08
N LEU A 89 -11.10 -24.29 -3.28
CA LEU A 89 -10.19 -25.42 -3.12
C LEU A 89 -10.81 -26.60 -2.36
N GLU A 90 -11.78 -26.32 -1.51
CA GLU A 90 -12.61 -27.32 -0.83
C GLU A 90 -13.60 -27.95 -1.82
N ALA A 91 -14.33 -27.14 -2.59
CA ALA A 91 -15.26 -27.62 -3.61
C ALA A 91 -14.55 -28.53 -4.63
N LEU A 92 -13.35 -28.15 -5.08
CA LEU A 92 -12.53 -28.99 -5.96
C LEU A 92 -12.16 -30.34 -5.33
N SER A 93 -11.80 -30.38 -4.05
CA SER A 93 -11.48 -31.65 -3.37
C SER A 93 -12.70 -32.55 -3.17
N GLU A 94 -13.89 -31.98 -3.12
CA GLU A 94 -15.15 -32.70 -2.96
C GLU A 94 -15.81 -33.06 -4.30
N GLY A 95 -15.23 -32.66 -5.43
CA GLY A 95 -15.83 -32.82 -6.76
C GLY A 95 -17.10 -32.00 -6.95
N LYS A 96 -17.26 -30.89 -6.21
CA LYS A 96 -18.41 -29.98 -6.29
C LYS A 96 -18.15 -28.84 -7.29
N PRO A 97 -19.21 -28.25 -7.88
CA PRO A 97 -19.07 -27.09 -8.76
C PRO A 97 -18.39 -25.90 -8.07
N THR A 98 -17.51 -25.20 -8.79
CA THR A 98 -16.73 -24.08 -8.26
C THR A 98 -17.32 -22.71 -8.60
N GLN A 99 -18.31 -22.65 -9.50
CA GLN A 99 -18.93 -21.42 -9.97
C GLN A 99 -19.34 -20.46 -8.83
N ARG A 100 -20.10 -20.96 -7.84
CA ARG A 100 -20.60 -20.13 -6.74
C ARG A 100 -19.46 -19.64 -5.82
N PRO A 101 -18.53 -20.50 -5.35
CA PRO A 101 -17.34 -20.02 -4.64
C PRO A 101 -16.52 -18.99 -5.44
N LEU A 102 -16.35 -19.19 -6.76
CA LEU A 102 -15.59 -18.29 -7.63
C LEU A 102 -16.25 -16.91 -7.77
N TYR A 103 -17.58 -16.86 -7.87
CA TYR A 103 -18.36 -15.62 -7.82
C TYR A 103 -18.06 -14.80 -6.55
N TYR A 104 -18.01 -15.43 -5.37
CA TYR A 104 -17.69 -14.72 -4.13
C TYR A 104 -16.25 -14.24 -4.06
N VAL A 105 -15.30 -14.97 -4.67
CA VAL A 105 -13.91 -14.49 -4.81
C VAL A 105 -13.86 -13.26 -5.73
N ASN A 106 -14.57 -13.28 -6.86
CA ASN A 106 -14.67 -12.13 -7.74
C ASN A 106 -15.25 -10.90 -7.03
N LEU A 107 -16.37 -11.07 -6.33
CA LEU A 107 -17.01 -10.00 -5.56
C LEU A 107 -16.08 -9.46 -4.46
N GLY A 108 -15.39 -10.35 -3.75
CA GLY A 108 -14.41 -9.99 -2.72
C GLY A 108 -13.22 -9.21 -3.30
N ALA A 109 -12.69 -9.64 -4.45
CA ALA A 109 -11.61 -8.95 -5.14
C ALA A 109 -12.05 -7.55 -5.63
N TYR A 110 -13.26 -7.44 -6.18
CA TYR A 110 -13.83 -6.16 -6.59
C TYR A 110 -14.03 -5.20 -5.38
N ALA A 111 -14.53 -5.72 -4.26
CA ALA A 111 -14.65 -4.95 -3.02
C ALA A 111 -13.28 -4.51 -2.48
N GLY A 112 -12.27 -5.40 -2.51
CA GLY A 112 -10.88 -5.10 -2.14
C GLY A 112 -10.28 -3.97 -2.98
N ARG A 113 -10.54 -3.98 -4.29
CA ARG A 113 -10.15 -2.90 -5.21
C ARG A 113 -10.76 -1.57 -4.79
N GLN A 114 -12.08 -1.48 -4.66
CA GLN A 114 -12.75 -0.24 -4.25
C GLN A 114 -12.31 0.25 -2.86
N CYS A 115 -12.10 -0.68 -1.93
CA CYS A 115 -11.62 -0.34 -0.59
C CYS A 115 -10.21 0.23 -0.63
N SER A 116 -9.34 -0.29 -1.49
CA SER A 116 -7.98 0.23 -1.66
C SER A 116 -8.00 1.66 -2.22
N GLU A 117 -8.88 1.98 -3.18
CA GLU A 117 -9.07 3.35 -3.67
C GLU A 117 -9.54 4.30 -2.56
N LYS A 118 -10.47 3.84 -1.70
CA LYS A 118 -10.92 4.62 -0.53
C LYS A 118 -9.79 4.84 0.47
N ALA A 119 -8.96 3.83 0.71
CA ALA A 119 -7.81 3.92 1.61
C ALA A 119 -6.73 4.88 1.08
N MET A 120 -6.48 4.92 -0.23
CA MET A 120 -5.58 5.90 -0.85
C MET A 120 -6.08 7.34 -0.64
N LYS A 121 -7.39 7.57 -0.82
CA LYS A 121 -8.02 8.86 -0.51
C LYS A 121 -7.89 9.19 0.97
N ALA A 122 -8.04 8.19 1.85
CA ALA A 122 -7.85 8.33 3.29
C ALA A 122 -6.44 8.82 3.64
N MET A 123 -5.40 8.26 3.00
CA MET A 123 -4.01 8.73 3.19
C MET A 123 -3.79 10.17 2.71
N SER A 124 -4.50 10.59 1.66
CA SER A 124 -4.48 11.99 1.21
C SER A 124 -5.12 12.94 2.23
N VAL A 125 -6.23 12.53 2.84
CA VAL A 125 -6.88 13.27 3.93
C VAL A 125 -5.97 13.31 5.16
N PHE A 126 -5.44 12.16 5.57
CA PHE A 126 -4.50 12.02 6.69
C PHE A 126 -3.36 13.04 6.57
N ARG A 127 -2.74 13.11 5.39
CA ARG A 127 -1.66 14.06 5.10
C ARG A 127 -2.10 15.50 5.30
N ARG A 128 -3.20 15.89 4.66
CA ARG A 128 -3.71 17.27 4.67
C ARG A 128 -4.05 17.72 6.08
N GLU A 129 -4.72 16.88 6.86
CA GLU A 129 -5.09 17.22 8.23
C GLU A 129 -3.87 17.36 9.13
N LEU A 130 -2.87 16.47 8.99
CA LEU A 130 -1.61 16.60 9.74
C LEU A 130 -0.85 17.88 9.38
N GLU A 131 -0.69 18.19 8.09
CA GLU A 131 -0.01 19.41 7.64
C GLU A 131 -0.76 20.68 8.10
N SER A 132 -2.09 20.66 8.06
CA SER A 132 -2.97 21.73 8.57
C SER A 132 -2.79 21.92 10.07
N ALA A 133 -2.82 20.84 10.86
CA ALA A 133 -2.65 20.89 12.30
C ALA A 133 -1.28 21.45 12.69
N VAL A 134 -0.20 20.97 12.08
CA VAL A 134 1.16 21.49 12.33
C VAL A 134 1.24 22.98 12.03
N SER A 135 0.62 23.43 10.94
CA SER A 135 0.60 24.84 10.56
C SER A 135 -0.18 25.70 11.55
N ARG A 136 -1.39 25.27 11.95
CA ARG A 136 -2.25 25.96 12.92
C ARG A 136 -1.57 26.06 14.28
N VAL A 137 -1.02 24.96 14.77
CA VAL A 137 -0.31 24.96 16.06
C VAL A 137 0.92 25.87 16.00
N THR A 138 1.70 25.83 14.93
CA THR A 138 2.85 26.73 14.76
C THR A 138 2.42 28.20 14.77
N ALA A 139 1.30 28.54 14.13
CA ALA A 139 0.75 29.89 14.14
C ALA A 139 0.32 30.32 15.57
N THR A 140 -0.42 29.47 16.29
CA THR A 140 -0.84 29.71 17.68
C THR A 140 0.34 29.93 18.62
N LEU A 141 1.44 29.19 18.44
CA LEU A 141 2.64 29.37 19.24
C LEU A 141 3.37 30.67 18.86
N ASN A 142 3.47 31.01 17.57
CA ASN A 142 4.16 32.22 17.13
C ASN A 142 3.44 33.53 17.52
N THR A 143 2.13 33.51 17.75
CA THR A 143 1.40 34.70 18.23
C THR A 143 1.63 34.95 19.72
N LYS A 144 1.82 33.89 20.52
CA LYS A 144 1.99 33.97 21.97
C LYS A 144 3.43 34.18 22.42
N TYR A 145 4.41 33.65 21.69
CA TYR A 145 5.82 33.74 22.05
C TYR A 145 6.59 34.69 21.13
N LYS A 146 7.64 35.34 21.67
CA LYS A 146 8.55 36.15 20.85
C LYS A 146 9.13 35.29 19.72
N LYS A 147 9.13 35.84 18.50
CA LYS A 147 9.73 35.23 17.30
C LYS A 147 11.15 34.72 17.63
N GLY A 148 11.38 33.41 17.48
CA GLY A 148 12.64 32.75 17.82
C GLY A 148 12.67 31.99 19.15
N SER A 149 11.61 32.06 19.96
CA SER A 149 11.46 31.22 21.16
C SER A 149 11.19 29.77 20.72
N LYS A 150 12.11 28.85 21.00
CA LYS A 150 11.91 27.42 20.75
C LYS A 150 10.82 26.88 21.68
N THR A 151 9.69 26.49 21.13
CA THR A 151 8.69 25.68 21.84
C THR A 151 9.04 24.21 21.69
N MET A 152 8.64 23.37 22.65
CA MET A 152 8.94 21.93 22.60
C MET A 152 8.42 21.28 21.31
N LEU A 153 7.29 21.75 20.77
CA LEU A 153 6.75 21.28 19.48
C LEU A 153 7.57 21.69 18.26
N THR A 154 8.22 22.86 18.27
CA THR A 154 9.08 23.34 17.17
C THR A 154 10.51 22.83 17.29
N SER A 155 10.76 21.89 18.20
CA SER A 155 12.05 21.21 18.31
C SER A 155 12.42 20.49 17.01
N THR A 156 13.72 20.29 16.83
CA THR A 156 14.26 19.58 15.67
C THR A 156 13.75 18.14 15.63
N GLU A 157 13.59 17.51 16.79
CA GLU A 157 13.07 16.15 16.96
C GLU A 157 11.60 16.03 16.51
N ASN A 158 10.75 16.99 16.87
CA ASN A 158 9.34 16.99 16.48
C ASN A 158 9.16 17.34 15.00
N THR A 159 9.97 18.26 14.48
CA THR A 159 10.05 18.55 13.04
C THR A 159 10.44 17.32 12.23
N LYS A 160 11.43 16.55 12.72
CA LYS A 160 11.83 15.28 12.13
C LYS A 160 10.70 14.26 12.19
N SER A 161 10.00 14.16 13.32
CA SER A 161 8.87 13.23 13.51
C SER A 161 7.74 13.50 12.52
N VAL A 162 7.37 14.77 12.30
CA VAL A 162 6.40 15.16 11.26
C VAL A 162 6.89 14.74 9.87
N SER A 163 8.15 14.99 9.56
CA SER A 163 8.73 14.64 8.25
C SER A 163 8.74 13.12 8.00
N GLU A 164 9.06 12.33 9.03
CA GLU A 164 9.00 10.86 9.00
C GLU A 164 7.57 10.37 8.76
N ILE A 165 6.57 10.95 9.44
CA ILE A 165 5.16 10.61 9.21
C ILE A 165 4.76 10.94 7.76
N LEU A 166 5.10 12.12 7.25
CA LEU A 166 4.74 12.52 5.88
C LEU A 166 5.36 11.60 4.83
N SER A 167 6.61 11.16 5.01
CA SER A 167 7.23 10.19 4.12
C SER A 167 6.55 8.82 4.20
N ALA A 168 6.19 8.39 5.42
CA ALA A 168 5.49 7.13 5.63
C ALA A 168 4.07 7.13 5.05
N ILE A 169 3.39 8.29 4.99
CA ILE A 169 2.11 8.42 4.29
C ILE A 169 2.29 8.17 2.78
N ASP A 170 3.34 8.74 2.18
CA ASP A 170 3.64 8.53 0.76
C ASP A 170 3.94 7.04 0.49
N ASP A 171 4.73 6.39 1.36
CA ASP A 171 5.00 4.95 1.27
C ASP A 171 3.70 4.11 1.39
N CYS A 172 2.84 4.43 2.37
CA CYS A 172 1.55 3.75 2.55
C CYS A 172 0.63 3.92 1.34
N TYR A 173 0.62 5.09 0.71
CA TYR A 173 -0.17 5.34 -0.50
C TYR A 173 0.27 4.43 -1.64
N GLU A 174 1.57 4.30 -1.89
CA GLU A 174 2.11 3.42 -2.94
C GLU A 174 1.83 1.93 -2.65
N LEU A 175 1.90 1.51 -1.39
CA LEU A 175 1.56 0.14 -1.00
C LEU A 175 0.07 -0.14 -1.21
N LEU A 176 -0.80 0.82 -0.90
CA LEU A 176 -2.24 0.71 -1.16
C LEU A 176 -2.56 0.66 -2.66
N GLN A 177 -1.81 1.41 -3.48
CA GLN A 177 -1.90 1.32 -4.95
C GLN A 177 -1.50 -0.07 -5.46
N GLN A 178 -0.50 -0.70 -4.85
CA GLN A 178 -0.13 -2.08 -5.17
C GLN A 178 -1.24 -3.07 -4.79
N CYS A 179 -1.81 -2.94 -3.58
CA CYS A 179 -2.96 -3.74 -3.15
C CYS A 179 -4.14 -3.58 -4.13
N HIS A 180 -4.47 -2.34 -4.49
CA HIS A 180 -5.50 -2.03 -5.48
C HIS A 180 -5.29 -2.80 -6.79
N ASN A 181 -4.08 -2.75 -7.33
CA ASN A 181 -3.77 -3.39 -8.61
C ASN A 181 -3.87 -4.92 -8.53
N GLN A 182 -3.45 -5.52 -7.42
CA GLN A 182 -3.55 -6.96 -7.19
C GLN A 182 -5.00 -7.41 -7.07
N PHE A 183 -5.84 -6.67 -6.35
CA PHE A 183 -7.28 -6.93 -6.28
C PHE A 183 -7.95 -6.77 -7.65
N ALA A 184 -7.58 -5.72 -8.41
CA ALA A 184 -8.11 -5.51 -9.75
C ALA A 184 -7.75 -6.66 -10.69
N GLN A 185 -6.49 -7.11 -10.67
CA GLN A 185 -6.04 -8.25 -11.45
C GLN A 185 -6.82 -9.51 -11.10
N LEU A 186 -6.97 -9.82 -9.81
CA LEU A 186 -7.70 -11.01 -9.39
C LEU A 186 -9.18 -10.93 -9.79
N ALA A 187 -9.82 -9.78 -9.64
CA ALA A 187 -11.20 -9.58 -10.06
C ALA A 187 -11.37 -9.85 -11.57
N THR A 188 -10.45 -9.38 -12.41
CA THR A 188 -10.47 -9.69 -13.85
C THR A 188 -10.26 -11.18 -14.11
N GLN A 189 -9.34 -11.82 -13.40
CA GLN A 189 -9.04 -13.24 -13.56
C GLN A 189 -10.21 -14.15 -13.18
N THR A 190 -10.98 -13.77 -12.16
CA THR A 190 -12.11 -14.57 -11.66
C THR A 190 -13.46 -14.11 -12.22
N GLN A 191 -13.47 -13.30 -13.28
CA GLN A 191 -14.72 -12.77 -13.85
C GLN A 191 -15.56 -13.85 -14.54
N ASP A 192 -14.90 -14.82 -15.19
CA ASP A 192 -15.58 -15.99 -15.73
C ASP A 192 -15.75 -17.04 -14.64
N GLU A 193 -16.96 -17.09 -14.07
CA GLU A 193 -17.31 -18.03 -13.00
C GLU A 193 -17.24 -19.50 -13.45
N SER A 194 -17.29 -19.78 -14.75
CA SER A 194 -17.24 -21.13 -15.30
C SER A 194 -15.83 -21.60 -15.68
N SER A 195 -14.83 -20.71 -15.56
CA SER A 195 -13.46 -20.94 -16.04
C SER A 195 -12.79 -22.17 -15.42
N ILE A 196 -12.96 -22.37 -14.11
CA ILE A 196 -12.37 -23.51 -13.38
C ILE A 196 -13.11 -24.81 -13.70
N ASP A 197 -14.45 -24.78 -13.75
CA ASP A 197 -15.27 -25.96 -14.04
C ASP A 197 -15.10 -26.43 -15.51
N SER A 198 -14.86 -25.49 -16.43
CA SER A 198 -14.62 -25.77 -17.87
C SER A 198 -13.21 -26.30 -18.15
N ASN A 199 -12.24 -26.00 -17.27
CA ASN A 199 -10.87 -26.49 -17.36
C ASN A 199 -10.37 -26.92 -15.97
N PRO A 200 -10.77 -28.11 -15.48
CA PRO A 200 -10.46 -28.52 -14.12
C PRO A 200 -8.95 -28.57 -13.84
N PRO A 201 -8.48 -27.98 -12.74
CA PRO A 201 -7.06 -28.00 -12.40
C PRO A 201 -6.60 -29.42 -12.03
N SER A 202 -5.30 -29.67 -12.19
CA SER A 202 -4.71 -30.92 -11.71
C SER A 202 -4.74 -31.01 -10.17
N GLU A 203 -4.67 -32.23 -9.62
CA GLU A 203 -4.56 -32.43 -8.17
C GLU A 203 -3.31 -31.74 -7.60
N GLU A 204 -2.21 -31.78 -8.33
CA GLU A 204 -0.97 -31.11 -7.93
C GLU A 204 -1.11 -29.59 -7.91
N GLU A 205 -1.74 -28.99 -8.92
CA GLU A 205 -2.05 -27.56 -8.95
C GLU A 205 -2.93 -27.16 -7.75
N THR A 206 -3.99 -27.94 -7.49
CA THR A 206 -4.90 -27.72 -6.35
C THR A 206 -4.15 -27.78 -5.01
N ARG A 207 -3.26 -28.77 -4.85
CA ARG A 207 -2.41 -28.93 -3.66
C ARG A 207 -1.47 -27.74 -3.46
N VAL A 208 -0.80 -27.30 -4.52
CA VAL A 208 0.12 -26.16 -4.48
C VAL A 208 -0.64 -24.87 -4.17
N MET A 209 -1.80 -24.65 -4.78
CA MET A 209 -2.62 -23.46 -4.51
C MET A 209 -3.16 -23.43 -3.08
N ARG A 210 -3.60 -24.57 -2.55
CA ARG A 210 -3.99 -24.68 -1.14
C ARG A 210 -2.86 -24.26 -0.21
N ALA A 211 -1.64 -24.74 -0.44
CA ALA A 211 -0.49 -24.35 0.38
C ALA A 211 -0.19 -22.85 0.28
N LYS A 212 -0.27 -22.24 -0.91
CA LYS A 212 -0.01 -20.81 -1.11
C LYS A 212 -1.07 -19.92 -0.46
N TRP A 213 -2.35 -20.19 -0.69
CA TRP A 213 -3.44 -19.44 -0.09
C TRP A 213 -3.52 -19.60 1.43
N GLN A 214 -3.24 -20.80 1.96
CA GLN A 214 -3.13 -21.00 3.40
C GLN A 214 -1.97 -20.20 3.99
N THR A 215 -0.80 -20.20 3.33
CA THR A 215 0.35 -19.41 3.78
C THR A 215 0.03 -17.92 3.80
N PHE A 216 -0.65 -17.42 2.77
CA PHE A 216 -1.13 -16.04 2.72
C PHE A 216 -2.07 -15.75 3.89
N PHE A 217 -3.14 -16.54 4.05
CA PHE A 217 -4.13 -16.40 5.12
C PHE A 217 -3.47 -16.39 6.50
N ASP A 218 -2.65 -17.40 6.81
CA ASP A 218 -1.96 -17.51 8.10
C ASP A 218 -1.07 -16.30 8.40
N SER A 219 -0.54 -15.65 7.36
CA SER A 219 0.35 -14.50 7.53
C SER A 219 -0.40 -13.19 7.79
N ILE A 220 -1.61 -13.05 7.25
CA ILE A 220 -2.43 -11.83 7.36
C ILE A 220 -3.51 -11.93 8.43
N ARG A 221 -3.83 -13.14 8.90
CA ARG A 221 -4.88 -13.39 9.88
C ARG A 221 -4.73 -12.51 11.12
N GLY A 222 -5.75 -11.69 11.38
CA GLY A 222 -5.81 -10.81 12.55
C GLY A 222 -4.91 -9.57 12.50
N VAL A 223 -4.13 -9.37 11.43
CA VAL A 223 -3.29 -8.17 11.28
C VAL A 223 -4.14 -6.90 11.21
N TRP A 224 -5.32 -6.96 10.57
CA TRP A 224 -6.27 -5.84 10.54
C TRP A 224 -6.82 -5.48 11.92
N VAL A 225 -7.07 -6.48 12.78
CA VAL A 225 -7.53 -6.27 14.17
C VAL A 225 -6.46 -5.50 14.96
N HIS A 226 -5.21 -5.90 14.81
CA HIS A 226 -4.09 -5.16 15.40
C HIS A 226 -3.95 -3.76 14.79
N GLY A 227 -4.20 -3.63 13.50
CA GLY A 227 -4.26 -2.33 12.83
C GLY A 227 -5.28 -1.38 13.43
N PHE A 228 -6.51 -1.86 13.70
CA PHE A 228 -7.54 -1.07 14.37
C PHE A 228 -7.11 -0.66 15.77
N LYS A 229 -6.46 -1.55 16.53
CA LYS A 229 -5.88 -1.17 17.83
C LYS A 229 -4.84 -0.06 17.71
N ILE A 230 -3.97 -0.11 16.71
CA ILE A 230 -3.01 0.98 16.45
C ILE A 230 -3.75 2.30 16.17
N ALA A 231 -4.82 2.27 15.36
CA ALA A 231 -5.62 3.45 15.07
C ALA A 231 -6.31 4.00 16.34
N ASP A 232 -6.84 3.11 17.19
CA ASP A 232 -7.41 3.49 18.47
C ASP A 232 -6.36 4.11 19.40
N GLU A 233 -5.16 3.52 19.50
CA GLU A 233 -4.06 4.06 20.30
C GLU A 233 -3.57 5.43 19.79
N ILE A 234 -3.68 5.69 18.48
CA ILE A 234 -3.41 7.02 17.92
C ILE A 234 -4.37 8.06 18.47
N GLN A 235 -5.60 7.74 18.85
CA GLN A 235 -6.54 8.69 19.48
C GLN A 235 -6.50 8.60 21.02
N TYR A 236 -6.52 7.39 21.56
CA TYR A 236 -6.63 7.07 22.99
C TYR A 236 -5.42 6.23 23.42
N PRO A 237 -4.27 6.86 23.72
CA PRO A 237 -3.09 6.13 24.16
C PRO A 237 -3.41 5.46 25.49
N SER A 238 -3.11 4.17 25.63
CA SER A 238 -3.30 3.47 26.89
C SER A 238 -2.42 4.10 27.98
N LEU A 239 -2.99 4.36 29.16
CA LEU A 239 -2.29 4.95 30.32
C LEU A 239 -1.08 4.10 30.78
N ASP A 240 -1.07 2.80 30.44
CA ASP A 240 0.03 1.87 30.76
C ASP A 240 1.36 2.19 30.04
N ASN A 241 1.37 3.06 29.02
CA ASN A 241 2.62 3.53 28.39
C ASN A 241 3.43 4.50 29.26
N PHE A 242 2.91 4.94 30.41
CA PHE A 242 3.61 5.84 31.34
C PHE A 242 4.43 5.12 32.41
N GLN A 243 4.26 3.79 32.59
CA GLN A 243 5.12 3.02 33.48
C GLN A 243 6.21 2.29 32.69
N ASP A 244 7.39 2.88 32.82
CA ASP A 244 8.67 2.18 32.81
C ASP A 244 9.35 1.95 31.44
N ILE A 245 10.27 2.87 31.13
CA ILE A 245 11.29 2.72 30.09
C ILE A 245 12.14 1.44 30.31
N SER A 246 12.12 0.85 31.51
CA SER A 246 12.76 -0.44 31.81
C SER A 246 11.95 -1.67 31.33
N GLU A 247 10.62 -1.58 31.27
CA GLU A 247 9.73 -2.67 30.82
C GLU A 247 9.67 -2.80 29.28
N ARG A 248 10.19 -1.81 28.52
CA ARG A 248 10.44 -1.96 27.07
C ARG A 248 11.31 -3.17 26.72
N ARG A 249 12.09 -3.72 27.67
CA ARG A 249 12.82 -4.99 27.48
C ARG A 249 11.93 -6.23 27.59
N LYS A 250 10.80 -6.18 28.29
CA LYS A 250 9.85 -7.29 28.44
C LYS A 250 8.76 -7.29 27.37
N LEU A 251 8.27 -6.11 26.95
CA LEU A 251 7.40 -6.02 25.75
C LEU A 251 8.17 -6.34 24.46
N GLY A 252 9.49 -6.18 24.51
CA GLY A 252 10.43 -6.72 23.55
C GLY A 252 10.26 -8.21 23.31
N HIS A 253 9.64 -9.01 24.19
CA HIS A 253 9.44 -10.44 23.95
C HIS A 253 8.25 -10.75 23.01
N ASN A 254 7.19 -9.95 23.04
CA ASN A 254 6.03 -10.08 22.14
C ASN A 254 6.25 -9.36 20.80
N ILE A 255 6.91 -8.19 20.79
CA ILE A 255 7.31 -7.54 19.52
C ILE A 255 8.41 -8.36 18.82
N ARG A 256 9.29 -9.01 19.59
CA ARG A 256 10.23 -10.01 19.06
C ARG A 256 9.48 -11.25 18.61
N SER A 257 8.39 -11.70 19.23
CA SER A 257 7.65 -12.86 18.71
C SER A 257 7.12 -12.61 17.29
N TRP A 258 6.54 -11.44 17.00
CA TRP A 258 6.06 -11.09 15.66
C TRP A 258 7.18 -10.84 14.65
N ARG A 259 8.24 -10.09 15.01
CA ARG A 259 9.44 -9.98 14.14
C ARG A 259 10.08 -11.33 13.87
N THR A 260 10.13 -12.21 14.87
CA THR A 260 10.69 -13.56 14.70
C THR A 260 9.73 -14.42 13.88
N PHE A 261 8.41 -14.24 13.98
CA PHE A 261 7.41 -14.92 13.13
C PHE A 261 7.58 -14.54 11.66
N PHE A 262 7.75 -13.25 11.35
CA PHE A 262 7.98 -12.75 10.00
C PHE A 262 9.40 -13.08 9.48
N GLN A 263 10.45 -12.99 10.31
CA GLN A 263 11.82 -13.37 9.93
C GLN A 263 12.04 -14.90 9.82
N LEU A 264 11.33 -15.72 10.59
CA LEU A 264 11.38 -17.20 10.47
C LEU A 264 10.67 -17.68 9.20
N ARG A 265 9.61 -17.01 8.75
CA ARG A 265 8.93 -17.36 7.48
C ARG A 265 9.72 -16.91 6.26
N ASP A 266 10.36 -15.74 6.30
CA ASP A 266 11.17 -15.23 5.18
C ASP A 266 12.42 -16.11 4.91
N LYS A 267 12.99 -16.72 5.96
CA LYS A 267 14.08 -17.71 5.79
C LYS A 267 13.59 -19.06 5.24
N ARG A 268 12.34 -19.46 5.51
CA ARG A 268 11.77 -20.70 4.96
C ARG A 268 11.29 -20.54 3.51
N SER A 269 10.88 -19.35 3.09
CA SER A 269 10.58 -19.05 1.68
C SER A 269 11.85 -18.92 0.85
N LEU A 270 12.92 -18.31 1.38
CA LEU A 270 14.19 -18.19 0.66
C LEU A 270 14.86 -19.55 0.41
N VAL A 271 14.87 -20.45 1.40
CA VAL A 271 15.48 -21.79 1.29
C VAL A 271 14.70 -22.72 0.34
N ARG A 272 13.42 -22.43 0.04
CA ARG A 272 12.65 -23.15 -0.98
C ARG A 272 12.64 -22.46 -2.36
N SER A 273 13.10 -21.21 -2.48
CA SER A 273 13.01 -20.43 -3.72
C SER A 273 14.32 -20.28 -4.48
N THR A 274 15.47 -20.69 -3.94
CA THR A 274 16.78 -20.48 -4.60
C THR A 274 17.27 -21.61 -5.50
N ASN A 275 16.48 -22.67 -5.74
CA ASN A 275 16.91 -23.78 -6.60
C ASN A 275 16.37 -23.76 -8.04
N ILE A 276 15.65 -22.71 -8.46
CA ILE A 276 15.12 -22.63 -9.81
C ILE A 276 15.36 -21.23 -10.34
N LEU A 277 16.56 -20.96 -10.85
CA LEU A 277 16.86 -19.97 -11.90
C LEU A 277 18.37 -20.05 -12.22
N ARG A 278 18.77 -21.12 -12.90
CA ARG A 278 19.99 -21.11 -13.74
C ARG A 278 19.52 -21.22 -15.18
N ALA A 279 19.59 -20.10 -15.90
CA ALA A 279 19.34 -20.08 -17.33
C ALA A 279 20.43 -20.90 -18.05
N PRO A 280 20.09 -21.72 -19.07
CA PRO A 280 21.09 -22.32 -19.92
C PRO A 280 21.66 -21.26 -20.87
N ALA A 281 22.98 -21.25 -20.99
CA ALA A 281 23.72 -20.47 -21.96
C ALA A 281 23.23 -20.78 -23.38
N ALA A 282 23.01 -19.73 -24.18
CA ALA A 282 22.76 -19.84 -25.60
C ALA A 282 24.04 -20.27 -26.35
N PRO A 283 23.94 -21.07 -27.42
CA PRO A 283 25.08 -21.35 -28.27
C PRO A 283 25.31 -20.19 -29.25
N ASP A 284 26.58 -19.82 -29.39
CA ASP A 284 27.11 -18.90 -30.38
C ASP A 284 26.80 -19.37 -31.82
N TYR A 285 26.26 -18.48 -32.64
CA TYR A 285 26.48 -18.52 -34.10
C TYR A 285 26.71 -17.13 -34.65
N SER A 286 27.94 -16.92 -35.09
CA SER A 286 28.48 -15.73 -35.73
C SER A 286 28.08 -15.63 -37.21
N SER A 287 27.65 -14.41 -37.59
CA SER A 287 28.03 -13.63 -38.78
C SER A 287 28.16 -14.33 -40.15
N HIS A 288 27.39 -13.87 -41.13
CA HIS A 288 27.96 -13.34 -42.38
C HIS A 288 27.06 -12.30 -43.08
N LYS A 289 27.70 -11.18 -43.45
CA LYS A 289 27.21 -10.05 -44.27
C LYS A 289 27.14 -10.42 -45.76
N SER A 290 26.35 -9.61 -46.50
CA SER A 290 26.48 -9.17 -47.91
C SER A 290 25.15 -9.40 -48.67
N GLY A 291 24.55 -8.50 -49.44
CA GLY A 291 24.87 -7.17 -49.93
C GLY A 291 24.02 -6.92 -51.20
N MET A 292 23.50 -5.70 -51.40
CA MET A 292 23.04 -5.10 -52.70
C MET A 292 21.88 -5.81 -53.47
N ARG A 293 21.03 -5.22 -54.32
CA ARG A 293 20.71 -3.84 -54.82
C ARG A 293 19.45 -3.98 -55.73
N VAL A 294 18.49 -3.06 -55.60
CA VAL A 294 17.60 -2.38 -56.61
C VAL A 294 16.87 -3.21 -57.70
N THR A 295 15.54 -3.02 -57.86
CA THR A 295 14.85 -2.33 -58.99
C THR A 295 13.30 -2.30 -58.81
N ASN A 296 12.69 -1.12 -58.99
CA ASN A 296 11.51 -0.73 -59.82
C ASN A 296 10.37 -1.76 -60.08
N ALA A 297 9.08 -1.43 -60.27
CA ALA A 297 8.29 -0.21 -60.34
C ALA A 297 6.80 -0.59 -60.55
N VAL A 298 5.88 0.32 -60.18
CA VAL A 298 4.64 0.69 -60.93
C VAL A 298 3.50 -0.36 -61.07
N ASN A 299 2.38 -0.13 -60.39
CA ASN A 299 1.08 0.25 -60.99
C ASN A 299 -0.06 0.35 -59.95
N HIS A 300 -0.71 1.51 -59.91
CA HIS A 300 -2.11 1.69 -59.50
C HIS A 300 -3.00 1.53 -60.75
N PRO A 301 -4.30 1.23 -60.60
CA PRO A 301 -5.27 2.33 -60.72
C PRO A 301 -6.51 2.25 -59.79
N GLU A 302 -6.92 3.45 -59.36
CA GLU A 302 -8.26 4.07 -59.39
C GLU A 302 -9.53 3.37 -58.87
N GLY A 303 -10.35 4.18 -58.17
CA GLY A 303 -11.81 4.03 -58.11
C GLY A 303 -12.45 4.29 -56.72
N LEU A 304 -12.51 5.52 -56.19
CA LEU A 304 -13.61 6.51 -56.26
C LEU A 304 -14.76 6.35 -55.21
N GLN A 305 -15.29 7.52 -54.81
CA GLN A 305 -16.46 7.84 -53.96
C GLN A 305 -16.18 7.98 -52.44
N SER A 306 -15.96 9.18 -51.90
CA SER A 306 -16.87 10.33 -51.67
C SER A 306 -17.87 10.13 -50.54
N SER A 307 -17.73 10.91 -49.46
CA SER A 307 -18.83 11.71 -48.90
C SER A 307 -18.32 12.76 -47.91
N ASN A 308 -18.84 13.97 -48.11
CA ASN A 308 -18.63 15.20 -47.37
C ASN A 308 -19.20 15.12 -45.95
N ILE A 309 -18.52 15.73 -44.97
CA ILE A 309 -19.19 16.49 -43.91
C ILE A 309 -18.34 17.75 -43.62
N THR A 310 -18.96 18.90 -43.84
CA THR A 310 -18.52 20.23 -43.39
C THR A 310 -18.96 20.41 -41.95
N GLU A 311 -18.07 20.82 -41.04
CA GLU A 311 -18.50 21.66 -39.91
C GLU A 311 -17.36 22.55 -39.40
N ILE A 312 -17.71 23.82 -39.24
CA ILE A 312 -16.89 24.97 -38.86
C ILE A 312 -17.13 25.24 -37.38
N SER A 313 -16.08 25.41 -36.58
CA SER A 313 -15.97 26.54 -35.62
C SER A 313 -14.81 26.42 -34.64
N GLY A 314 -14.17 27.57 -34.39
CA GLY A 314 -13.97 28.03 -33.01
C GLY A 314 -12.58 27.87 -32.43
N ALA A 315 -11.67 28.78 -32.79
CA ALA A 315 -10.48 29.09 -32.00
C ALA A 315 -10.84 29.90 -30.74
N ILE A 316 -10.17 29.63 -29.60
CA ILE A 316 -9.86 30.53 -28.46
C ILE A 316 -8.88 29.76 -27.51
N PRO A 317 -8.03 30.44 -26.72
CA PRO A 317 -6.59 30.21 -26.76
C PRO A 317 -5.97 29.43 -25.59
N SER A 318 -4.74 28.99 -25.89
CA SER A 318 -3.66 28.51 -25.03
C SER A 318 -3.44 29.35 -23.76
N ASN A 319 -3.66 28.74 -22.59
CA ASN A 319 -3.01 29.12 -21.34
C ASN A 319 -1.90 28.10 -21.05
N GLY A 320 -0.64 28.56 -21.17
CA GLY A 320 0.53 27.76 -20.81
C GLY A 320 0.62 27.50 -19.30
N PRO A 321 1.31 26.43 -18.88
CA PRO A 321 1.43 26.07 -17.48
C PRO A 321 2.48 26.95 -16.77
N SER A 322 2.05 27.60 -15.69
CA SER A 322 2.95 28.12 -14.66
C SER A 322 3.70 26.96 -13.97
N PRO A 323 5.01 27.07 -13.72
CA PRO A 323 5.79 25.98 -13.16
C PRO A 323 5.40 25.75 -11.69
N LYS A 324 4.79 24.59 -11.42
CA LYS A 324 4.56 24.07 -10.08
C LYS A 324 5.92 23.85 -9.40
N THR A 325 6.28 24.75 -8.49
CA THR A 325 7.34 24.51 -7.53
C THR A 325 6.91 23.35 -6.62
N PRO A 326 7.75 22.32 -6.39
CA PRO A 326 7.38 21.18 -5.57
C PRO A 326 7.17 21.60 -4.11
N LEU A 327 5.99 21.29 -3.57
CA LEU A 327 5.49 21.62 -2.22
C LEU A 327 6.44 21.23 -1.07
N ARG A 328 7.36 20.29 -1.27
CA ARG A 328 8.46 19.99 -0.32
C ARG A 328 9.29 21.23 0.06
N LYS A 329 9.44 22.22 -0.83
CA LYS A 329 10.17 23.46 -0.53
C LYS A 329 9.39 24.44 0.34
N ARG A 330 8.06 24.40 0.35
CA ARG A 330 7.24 25.29 1.20
C ARG A 330 7.28 24.85 2.66
N LEU A 331 7.24 23.56 2.96
CA LEU A 331 7.29 23.07 4.34
C LEU A 331 8.63 23.38 5.03
N LEU A 332 9.74 23.28 4.29
CA LEU A 332 11.07 23.65 4.79
C LEU A 332 11.18 25.15 5.13
N LEU A 333 10.47 26.03 4.39
CA LEU A 333 10.47 27.47 4.66
C LEU A 333 9.69 27.86 5.93
N PHE A 334 8.77 27.02 6.41
CA PHE A 334 8.00 27.28 7.63
C PHE A 334 8.61 26.65 8.90
N LEU A 335 9.55 25.71 8.75
CA LEU A 335 10.12 24.93 9.86
C LEU A 335 11.60 25.24 10.16
N THR A 336 12.28 26.05 9.35
CA THR A 336 13.64 26.54 9.68
C THR A 336 13.56 27.89 10.38
N PRO A 337 14.10 28.05 11.62
CA PRO A 337 14.46 29.37 12.09
C PRO A 337 15.58 29.90 11.19
N MET A 338 15.32 30.96 10.42
CA MET A 338 16.38 31.66 9.70
C MET A 338 17.37 32.22 10.71
N PHE A 339 18.50 31.55 10.87
CA PHE A 339 19.71 32.15 11.40
C PHE A 339 20.39 32.88 10.23
N ILE A 340 20.26 34.20 10.21
CA ILE A 340 21.23 35.08 9.53
C ILE A 340 21.72 36.04 10.62
N VAL A 341 23.05 36.01 10.81
CA VAL A 341 23.84 36.77 11.78
C VAL A 341 23.75 38.27 11.53
#